data_AF-A0A1V9YJA4-F1
#
_entry.id   AF-A0A1V9YJA4-F1
#
_cell.length_a   1.000
_cell.length_b   1.000
_cell.length_c   1.000
_cell.angle_alpha   90.00
_cell.angle_beta   90.00
_cell.angle_gamma   90.00
#
_symmetry.space_group_name_H-M   'P 1'
#
loop_
_entity.id
_entity.type
_entity.pdbx_description
1 polymer ?
#
loop_
_entity_poly.entity_id
_entity_poly.type
_entity_poly.pdbx_seq_one_letter_code
_entity_poly.pdbx_strand_id
1 'polypeptide(L)'
;MVRKGYPVPDDLFPRNVLSASEKDNLAIFGAASFDAFLRKAATGDIDWKHMETDNQIALYEGRVPFLDKHGLPYLATTTFPGSVDVIAQLHDSTTHAGCLDFIHEYAPDILDMVVLETFPSAAKTLMVKWSAVASPWPVAVSDRDFVYLEVQDRFTLPDGRTGWGYCQVSIELPHVPSLQSSSRKLVRGVLCHTGCLYFESATPDCVDVVYHIASDFGGHIPYWARTHGIKSRVKQLLLLSSKGHEDPAKRARETCGLCEKPASWFFRRLRQCNSCGEVSARAMIVTVFRALDGLCQVP
;
A
#
# COMPACT_ATOMS: atom_id res chain seq x y z
N MET A 1 -13.71 -0.51 -11.22
CA MET A 1 -14.10 0.36 -12.36
C MET A 1 -12.85 1.15 -12.73
N VAL A 2 -12.25 0.92 -13.90
CA VAL A 2 -11.00 1.60 -14.31
C VAL A 2 -11.31 3.09 -14.50
N ARG A 3 -10.70 3.97 -13.71
CA ARG A 3 -10.86 5.42 -13.90
C ARG A 3 -10.15 5.82 -15.20
N LYS A 4 -10.79 6.67 -16.00
CA LYS A 4 -10.27 7.12 -17.30
C LYS A 4 -8.87 7.76 -17.12
N GLY A 5 -7.90 7.27 -17.87
CA GLY A 5 -6.51 7.78 -17.84
C GLY A 5 -5.54 6.97 -16.98
N TYR A 6 -5.97 5.81 -16.46
CA TYR A 6 -5.17 4.85 -15.71
C TYR A 6 -5.26 3.44 -16.33
N PRO A 7 -4.19 2.61 -16.28
CA PRO A 7 -2.85 2.98 -15.81
C PRO A 7 -2.21 4.06 -16.70
N VAL A 8 -1.25 4.79 -16.14
CA VAL A 8 -0.49 5.81 -16.82
C VAL A 8 0.56 5.16 -17.72
N PRO A 9 0.96 5.84 -18.82
CA PRO A 9 2.09 5.38 -19.62
C PRO A 9 3.39 5.31 -18.80
N ASP A 10 4.26 4.35 -19.12
CA ASP A 10 5.59 4.19 -18.47
C ASP A 10 6.51 5.42 -18.65
N ASP A 11 6.23 6.26 -19.64
CA ASP A 11 6.93 7.50 -19.94
C ASP A 11 6.23 8.75 -19.38
N LEU A 12 5.31 8.60 -18.41
CA LEU A 12 4.64 9.72 -17.73
C LEU A 12 5.63 10.77 -17.23
N PHE A 13 6.76 10.31 -16.69
CA PHE A 13 7.87 11.16 -16.28
C PHE A 13 9.10 10.89 -17.14
N PRO A 14 9.94 11.91 -17.40
CA PRO A 14 11.22 11.70 -18.06
C PRO A 14 12.04 10.66 -17.28
N ARG A 15 12.63 9.70 -17.99
CA ARG A 15 13.63 8.81 -17.39
C ARG A 15 14.85 9.64 -17.02
N ASN A 16 15.03 9.88 -15.73
CA ASN A 16 16.25 10.47 -15.21
C ASN A 16 16.84 9.54 -14.16
N VAL A 17 18.05 9.07 -14.42
CA VAL A 17 18.72 8.15 -13.53
C VAL A 17 19.37 8.96 -12.42
N LEU A 18 18.99 8.67 -11.18
CA LEU A 18 19.65 9.26 -10.02
C LEU A 18 21.15 8.91 -10.04
N SER A 19 21.99 9.92 -9.84
CA SER A 19 23.44 9.73 -9.72
C SER A 19 23.78 8.88 -8.50
N ALA A 20 24.98 8.30 -8.47
CA ALA A 20 25.44 7.50 -7.33
C ALA A 20 25.37 8.29 -6.01
N SER A 21 25.78 9.57 -6.02
CA SER A 21 25.72 10.41 -4.83
C SER A 21 24.30 10.70 -4.36
N GLU A 22 23.34 10.88 -5.28
CA GLU A 22 21.93 11.03 -4.91
C GLU A 22 21.37 9.75 -4.29
N LYS A 23 21.72 8.58 -4.84
CA LYS A 23 21.34 7.27 -4.29
C LYS A 23 21.92 7.07 -2.89
N ASP A 24 23.18 7.42 -2.67
CA ASP A 24 23.83 7.33 -1.35
C ASP A 24 23.17 8.26 -0.32
N ASN A 25 22.86 9.51 -0.72
CA ASN A 25 22.17 10.46 0.16
C ASN A 25 20.76 9.96 0.52
N LEU A 26 20.01 9.44 -0.46
CA LEU A 26 18.69 8.86 -0.23
C LEU A 26 18.78 7.58 0.62
N ALA A 27 19.83 6.79 0.48
CA ALA A 27 20.06 5.61 1.32
C ALA A 27 20.25 5.99 2.79
N ILE A 28 21.08 6.98 3.08
CA ILE A 28 21.31 7.51 4.43
C ILE A 28 19.99 8.08 5.00
N PHE A 29 19.31 8.92 4.23
CA PHE A 29 18.04 9.51 4.62
C PHE A 29 16.94 8.45 4.87
N GLY A 30 16.85 7.46 4.00
CA GLY A 30 15.89 6.37 4.09
C GLY A 30 16.12 5.51 5.33
N ALA A 31 17.36 5.13 5.61
CA ALA A 31 17.71 4.39 6.83
C ALA A 31 17.31 5.16 8.10
N ALA A 32 17.69 6.44 8.20
CA ALA A 32 17.33 7.27 9.34
C ALA A 32 15.80 7.44 9.48
N SER A 33 15.08 7.55 8.36
CA SER A 33 13.61 7.65 8.34
C SER A 33 12.93 6.37 8.79
N PHE A 34 13.44 5.20 8.39
CA PHE A 34 12.91 3.91 8.83
C PHE A 34 13.13 3.70 10.34
N ASP A 35 14.33 4.01 10.85
CA ASP A 35 14.63 3.91 12.28
C ASP A 35 13.78 4.88 13.12
N ALA A 36 13.54 6.10 12.61
CA ALA A 36 12.63 7.05 13.25
C ALA A 36 11.18 6.56 13.23
N PHE A 37 10.75 5.94 12.13
CA PHE A 37 9.42 5.35 12.00
C PHE A 37 9.21 4.19 12.98
N LEU A 38 10.15 3.23 13.05
CA LEU A 38 10.12 2.13 14.02
C LEU A 38 10.02 2.65 15.45
N ARG A 39 10.84 3.64 15.80
CA ARG A 39 10.78 4.25 17.14
C ARG A 39 9.40 4.85 17.39
N LYS A 40 8.86 5.68 16.50
CA LYS A 40 7.52 6.29 16.69
C LYS A 40 6.38 5.27 16.79
N ALA A 41 6.48 4.16 16.07
CA ALA A 41 5.50 3.09 16.16
C ALA A 41 5.62 2.29 17.46
N ALA A 42 6.82 2.22 18.04
CA ALA A 42 7.10 1.54 19.30
C ALA A 42 6.96 2.44 20.55
N THR A 43 7.18 3.76 20.42
CA THR A 43 7.17 4.72 21.52
C THR A 43 5.81 5.42 21.61
N GLY A 44 5.24 5.48 22.81
CA GLY A 44 3.95 6.12 23.08
C GLY A 44 3.99 7.66 23.10
N ASP A 45 4.82 8.29 22.27
CA ASP A 45 5.10 9.74 22.32
C ASP A 45 3.98 10.61 21.74
N ILE A 46 2.93 9.98 21.20
CA ILE A 46 1.74 10.64 20.65
C ILE A 46 0.54 10.29 21.52
N ASP A 47 -0.24 11.32 21.90
CA ASP A 47 -1.54 11.12 22.55
C ASP A 47 -2.55 10.62 21.51
N TRP A 48 -2.84 9.33 21.57
CA TRP A 48 -3.70 8.62 20.62
C TRP A 48 -5.15 8.62 21.10
N LYS A 49 -6.02 9.34 20.39
CA LYS A 49 -7.46 9.28 20.61
C LYS A 49 -8.07 8.16 19.78
N HIS A 50 -8.66 7.16 20.44
CA HIS A 50 -9.40 6.10 19.76
C HIS A 50 -10.53 6.67 18.90
N MET A 51 -10.65 6.16 17.68
CA MET A 51 -11.70 6.45 16.72
C MET A 51 -12.54 5.19 16.50
N GLU A 52 -13.84 5.36 16.26
CA GLU A 52 -14.69 4.25 15.88
C GLU A 52 -14.40 3.78 14.45
N THR A 53 -14.28 2.47 14.25
CA THR A 53 -13.93 1.80 12.99
C THR A 53 -14.68 0.45 12.94
N ASP A 54 -14.20 -0.52 12.18
CA ASP A 54 -14.61 -1.92 12.20
C ASP A 54 -14.14 -2.64 13.48
N ASN A 55 -14.83 -3.69 13.92
CA ASN A 55 -14.47 -4.48 15.10
C ASN A 55 -13.11 -5.19 14.93
N GLN A 56 -12.61 -5.33 13.71
CA GLN A 56 -11.33 -6.00 13.42
C GLN A 56 -10.12 -5.06 13.46
N ILE A 57 -10.29 -3.74 13.28
CA ILE A 57 -9.19 -2.79 13.21
C ILE A 57 -9.43 -1.69 14.22
N ALA A 58 -8.52 -1.48 15.18
CA ALA A 58 -8.54 -0.31 16.03
C ALA A 58 -7.85 0.86 15.33
N LEU A 59 -8.49 2.03 15.30
CA LEU A 59 -7.98 3.24 14.65
C LEU A 59 -7.86 4.34 15.68
N TYR A 60 -6.76 5.09 15.61
CA TYR A 60 -6.46 6.18 16.52
C TYR A 60 -6.08 7.42 15.71
N GLU A 61 -6.48 8.58 16.21
CA GLU A 61 -6.05 9.89 15.72
C GLU A 61 -5.07 10.49 16.74
N GLY A 62 -3.87 10.84 16.27
CA GLY A 62 -2.84 11.42 17.11
C GLY A 62 -3.06 12.91 17.32
N ARG A 63 -2.97 13.35 18.56
CA ARG A 63 -2.97 14.77 18.91
C ARG A 63 -1.53 15.26 19.03
N VAL A 64 -1.14 16.17 18.15
CA VAL A 64 0.17 16.81 18.21
C VAL A 64 -0.03 18.32 18.40
N PRO A 65 0.43 18.92 19.52
CA PRO A 65 0.11 20.31 19.88
C PRO A 65 0.46 21.37 18.82
N PHE A 66 1.42 21.07 17.94
CA PHE A 66 1.96 22.02 16.95
C PHE A 66 1.58 21.70 15.51
N LEU A 67 0.96 20.55 15.24
CA LEU A 67 0.45 20.25 13.90
C LEU A 67 -0.93 20.86 13.75
N ASP A 68 -1.16 21.46 12.59
CA ASP A 68 -2.49 21.90 12.24
C ASP A 68 -3.43 20.68 12.14
N LYS A 69 -4.73 20.96 12.13
CA LYS A 69 -5.73 19.90 11.95
C LYS A 69 -5.59 19.17 10.61
N HIS A 70 -4.74 19.60 9.68
CA HIS A 70 -4.60 19.02 8.34
C HIS A 70 -3.51 17.95 8.26
N GLY A 71 -2.47 18.03 9.09
CA GLY A 71 -1.37 17.06 9.16
C GLY A 71 -1.41 16.08 10.34
N LEU A 72 -2.57 15.86 10.97
CA LEU A 72 -2.68 14.92 12.11
C LEU A 72 -2.33 13.47 11.68
N PRO A 73 -1.47 12.77 12.45
CA PRO A 73 -1.17 11.37 12.18
C PRO A 73 -2.32 10.46 12.63
N TYR A 74 -2.44 9.31 11.99
CA TYR A 74 -3.35 8.23 12.34
C TYR A 74 -2.57 6.95 12.56
N LEU A 75 -3.04 6.12 13.48
CA LEU A 75 -2.48 4.80 13.76
C LEU A 75 -3.60 3.78 13.65
N ALA A 76 -3.42 2.73 12.87
CA ALA A 76 -4.29 1.57 12.88
C ALA A 76 -3.53 0.36 13.38
N THR A 77 -4.16 -0.41 14.26
CA THR A 77 -3.61 -1.65 14.80
C THR A 77 -4.60 -2.78 14.57
N THR A 78 -4.09 -3.92 14.15
CA THR A 78 -4.88 -5.15 13.97
C THR A 78 -3.96 -6.36 14.14
N THR A 79 -4.55 -7.51 14.39
CA THR A 79 -3.86 -8.81 14.30
C THR A 79 -4.64 -9.65 13.30
N PHE A 80 -3.95 -10.33 12.39
CA PHE A 80 -4.60 -11.27 11.49
C PHE A 80 -3.80 -12.56 11.28
N PRO A 81 -4.47 -13.66 10.92
CA PRO A 81 -3.78 -14.91 10.57
C PRO A 81 -2.85 -14.73 9.37
N GLY A 82 -1.60 -15.14 9.49
CA GLY A 82 -0.63 -15.11 8.39
C GLY A 82 0.82 -15.32 8.80
N SER A 83 1.74 -15.13 7.86
CA SER A 83 3.17 -15.05 8.15
C SER A 83 3.78 -13.73 7.65
N VAL A 84 4.78 -13.24 8.38
CA VAL A 84 5.51 -12.00 8.02
C VAL A 84 6.14 -12.13 6.63
N ASP A 85 6.68 -13.31 6.30
CA ASP A 85 7.35 -13.53 5.02
C ASP A 85 6.38 -13.53 3.83
N VAL A 86 5.19 -14.09 3.98
CA VAL A 86 4.15 -14.02 2.94
C VAL A 86 3.75 -12.57 2.72
N ILE A 87 3.50 -11.81 3.80
CA ILE A 87 3.12 -10.40 3.70
C ILE A 87 4.21 -9.56 3.05
N ALA A 88 5.49 -9.80 3.37
CA ALA A 88 6.61 -9.13 2.73
C ALA A 88 6.61 -9.36 1.20
N GLN A 89 6.34 -10.59 0.76
CA GLN A 89 6.21 -10.92 -0.66
C GLN A 89 4.96 -10.30 -1.30
N LEU A 90 3.85 -10.13 -0.55
CA LEU A 90 2.68 -9.39 -1.06
C LEU A 90 3.02 -7.94 -1.43
N HIS A 91 4.03 -7.35 -0.77
CA HIS A 91 4.48 -5.98 -0.99
C HIS A 91 5.65 -5.86 -1.97
N ASP A 92 6.08 -6.95 -2.62
CA ASP A 92 7.08 -6.90 -3.69
C ASP A 92 6.51 -6.16 -4.91
N SER A 93 6.72 -4.86 -4.91
CA SER A 93 6.21 -3.88 -5.87
C SER A 93 7.37 -3.08 -6.43
N THR A 94 8.43 -3.79 -6.83
CA THR A 94 9.69 -3.27 -7.38
C THR A 94 9.61 -2.96 -8.88
N THR A 95 8.52 -3.37 -9.54
CA THR A 95 8.23 -3.10 -10.95
C THR A 95 6.82 -2.53 -11.11
N HIS A 96 6.55 -1.81 -12.21
CA HIS A 96 5.21 -1.28 -12.49
C HIS A 96 4.16 -2.40 -12.59
N ALA A 97 4.49 -3.56 -13.16
CA ALA A 97 3.59 -4.72 -13.20
C ALA A 97 3.24 -5.22 -11.78
N GLY A 98 4.25 -5.40 -10.91
CA GLY A 98 4.01 -5.78 -9.51
C GLY A 98 3.21 -4.73 -8.73
N CYS A 99 3.41 -3.44 -9.04
CA CYS A 99 2.58 -2.36 -8.52
C CYS A 99 1.11 -2.52 -8.93
N LEU A 100 0.83 -2.83 -10.20
CA LEU A 100 -0.54 -3.04 -10.68
C LEU A 100 -1.19 -4.25 -10.00
N ASP A 101 -0.46 -5.35 -9.85
CA ASP A 101 -0.94 -6.54 -9.12
C ASP A 101 -1.29 -6.19 -7.67
N PHE A 102 -0.40 -5.45 -6.98
CA PHE A 102 -0.65 -4.97 -5.63
C PHE A 102 -1.90 -4.07 -5.55
N ILE A 103 -2.07 -3.13 -6.48
CA ILE A 103 -3.21 -2.23 -6.53
C ILE A 103 -4.51 -3.00 -6.72
N HIS A 104 -4.53 -3.92 -7.68
CA HIS A 104 -5.71 -4.71 -8.01
C HIS A 104 -6.17 -5.61 -6.87
N GLU A 105 -5.24 -6.16 -6.10
CA GLU A 105 -5.55 -7.10 -5.03
C GLU A 105 -5.77 -6.42 -3.66
N TYR A 106 -5.00 -5.36 -3.35
CA TYR A 106 -4.90 -4.85 -1.98
C TYR A 106 -5.23 -3.38 -1.82
N ALA A 107 -5.03 -2.55 -2.86
CA ALA A 107 -5.13 -1.10 -2.73
C ALA A 107 -6.06 -0.46 -3.78
N PRO A 108 -7.38 -0.77 -3.73
CA PRO A 108 -8.34 -0.32 -4.75
C PRO A 108 -8.59 1.19 -4.80
N ASP A 109 -8.09 1.95 -3.82
CA ASP A 109 -8.09 3.42 -3.82
C ASP A 109 -6.90 4.01 -4.59
N ILE A 110 -5.83 3.24 -4.81
CA ILE A 110 -4.69 3.67 -5.62
C ILE A 110 -5.10 3.58 -7.09
N LEU A 111 -4.96 4.69 -7.80
CA LEU A 111 -5.22 4.79 -9.23
C LEU A 111 -4.05 4.25 -10.04
N ASP A 112 -2.84 4.49 -9.56
CA ASP A 112 -1.60 3.93 -10.11
C ASP A 112 -0.41 4.06 -9.18
N MET A 113 0.63 3.29 -9.44
CA MET A 113 1.93 3.38 -8.79
C MET A 113 3.04 3.05 -9.78
N VAL A 114 3.97 3.99 -9.93
CA VAL A 114 5.12 3.89 -10.83
C VAL A 114 6.40 3.86 -10.01
N VAL A 115 7.22 2.84 -10.23
CA VAL A 115 8.58 2.77 -9.68
C VAL A 115 9.51 3.58 -10.60
N LEU A 116 10.07 4.66 -10.06
CA LEU A 116 10.96 5.56 -10.80
C LEU A 116 12.40 5.06 -10.72
N GLU A 117 12.84 4.61 -9.55
CA GLU A 117 14.16 4.03 -9.31
C GLU A 117 14.08 2.98 -8.22
N THR A 118 14.90 1.92 -8.34
CA THR A 118 15.11 0.93 -7.30
C THR A 118 16.60 0.79 -7.08
N PHE A 119 17.04 0.86 -5.83
CA PHE A 119 18.45 0.65 -5.48
C PHE A 119 18.57 -0.02 -4.10
N PRO A 120 19.48 -1.00 -3.96
CA PRO A 120 19.72 -1.63 -2.67
C PRO A 120 20.55 -0.71 -1.77
N SER A 121 20.35 -0.80 -0.45
CA SER A 121 21.29 -0.28 0.54
C SER A 121 21.45 -1.28 1.68
N ALA A 122 22.61 -1.92 1.76
CA ALA A 122 22.84 -3.04 2.67
C ALA A 122 21.73 -4.11 2.54
N ALA A 123 20.98 -4.37 3.61
CA ALA A 123 19.86 -5.31 3.63
C ALA A 123 18.49 -4.69 3.25
N LYS A 124 18.45 -3.37 3.03
CA LYS A 124 17.23 -2.60 2.75
C LYS A 124 16.96 -2.53 1.25
N THR A 125 15.69 -2.61 0.89
CA THR A 125 15.22 -2.28 -0.46
C THR A 125 14.70 -0.85 -0.46
N LEU A 126 15.32 0.02 -1.27
CA LEU A 126 14.86 1.39 -1.46
C LEU A 126 14.27 1.58 -2.84
N MET A 127 13.13 2.26 -2.88
CA MET A 127 12.43 2.57 -4.10
C MET A 127 11.97 4.01 -4.08
N VAL A 128 12.23 4.73 -5.16
CA VAL A 128 11.59 6.01 -5.43
C VAL A 128 10.33 5.71 -6.22
N LYS A 129 9.18 6.10 -5.68
CA LYS A 129 7.88 5.82 -6.27
C LYS A 129 7.08 7.10 -6.46
N TRP A 130 6.27 7.09 -7.50
CA TRP A 130 5.14 7.99 -7.66
C TRP A 130 3.85 7.16 -7.52
N SER A 131 2.84 7.69 -6.84
CA SER A 131 1.52 7.07 -6.83
C SER A 131 0.42 8.11 -6.93
N ALA A 132 -0.70 7.72 -7.55
CA ALA A 132 -1.92 8.50 -7.58
C ALA A 132 -2.99 7.81 -6.76
N VAL A 133 -3.72 8.56 -5.94
CA VAL A 133 -4.76 8.04 -5.04
C VAL A 133 -6.08 8.72 -5.34
N ALA A 134 -7.10 7.89 -5.50
CA ALA A 134 -8.46 8.29 -5.72
C ALA A 134 -9.03 8.98 -4.48
N SER A 135 -9.61 10.15 -4.68
CA SER A 135 -10.49 10.74 -3.70
C SER A 135 -11.74 9.87 -3.53
N PRO A 136 -12.14 9.56 -2.28
CA PRO A 136 -13.45 8.98 -1.98
C PRO A 136 -14.61 9.94 -2.34
N TRP A 137 -14.31 11.22 -2.56
CA TRP A 137 -15.28 12.29 -2.83
C TRP A 137 -14.94 13.01 -4.14
N PRO A 138 -14.98 12.34 -5.30
CA PRO A 138 -14.42 12.84 -6.56
C PRO A 138 -15.11 14.10 -7.10
N VAL A 139 -16.31 14.43 -6.62
CA VAL A 139 -17.05 15.65 -6.99
C VAL A 139 -16.54 16.88 -6.22
N ALA A 140 -16.14 16.70 -4.95
CA ALA A 140 -15.81 17.80 -4.05
C ALA A 140 -14.32 17.91 -3.76
N VAL A 141 -13.56 16.84 -3.97
CA VAL A 141 -12.18 16.74 -3.54
C VAL A 141 -11.38 16.05 -4.65
N SER A 142 -10.40 16.74 -5.21
CA SER A 142 -9.51 16.22 -6.26
C SER A 142 -8.74 14.98 -5.82
N ASP A 143 -8.31 14.16 -6.77
CA ASP A 143 -7.39 13.06 -6.53
C ASP A 143 -5.99 13.60 -6.13
N ARG A 144 -5.18 12.79 -5.43
CA ARG A 144 -3.82 13.18 -5.00
C ARG A 144 -2.77 12.40 -5.75
N ASP A 145 -1.60 13.00 -5.86
CA ASP A 145 -0.38 12.26 -6.13
C ASP A 145 0.67 12.44 -5.03
N PHE A 146 1.57 11.47 -4.92
CA PHE A 146 2.69 11.49 -4.00
C PHE A 146 3.95 11.08 -4.74
N VAL A 147 5.07 11.72 -4.42
CA VAL A 147 6.42 11.30 -4.80
C VAL A 147 7.16 11.03 -3.50
N TYR A 148 7.71 9.83 -3.36
CA TYR A 148 8.28 9.38 -2.09
C TYR A 148 9.39 8.36 -2.27
N LEU A 149 10.28 8.35 -1.27
CA LEU A 149 11.19 7.25 -1.01
C LEU A 149 10.46 6.24 -0.12
N GLU A 150 10.36 5.01 -0.60
CA GLU A 150 9.93 3.85 0.18
C GLU A 150 11.15 3.04 0.59
N VAL A 151 11.24 2.74 1.88
CA VAL A 151 12.27 1.88 2.47
C VAL A 151 11.57 0.66 3.03
N GLN A 152 12.00 -0.51 2.60
CA GLN A 152 11.53 -1.79 3.12
C GLN A 152 12.68 -2.50 3.84
N ASP A 153 12.41 -3.03 5.03
CA ASP A 153 13.41 -3.74 5.82
C ASP A 153 12.80 -4.75 6.78
N ARG A 154 13.64 -5.70 7.22
CA ARG A 154 13.36 -6.51 8.41
C ARG A 154 13.82 -5.76 9.65
N PHE A 155 13.15 -6.03 10.76
CA PHE A 155 13.50 -5.44 12.05
C PHE A 155 13.27 -6.44 13.19
N THR A 156 13.81 -6.10 14.35
CA THR A 156 13.57 -6.82 15.60
C THR A 156 13.12 -5.82 16.65
N LEU A 157 11.99 -6.11 17.30
CA LEU A 157 11.47 -5.31 18.40
C LEU A 157 12.29 -5.50 19.68
N PRO A 158 12.21 -4.57 20.65
CA PRO A 158 12.92 -4.71 21.93
C PRO A 158 12.56 -5.98 22.72
N ASP A 159 11.37 -6.54 22.48
CA ASP A 159 10.90 -7.80 23.09
C ASP A 159 11.42 -9.06 22.37
N GLY A 160 12.24 -8.90 21.34
CA GLY A 160 12.86 -9.98 20.57
C GLY A 160 12.06 -10.49 19.38
N ARG A 161 10.81 -10.03 19.19
CA ARG A 161 9.99 -10.45 18.04
C ARG A 161 10.54 -9.85 16.75
N THR A 162 10.54 -10.65 15.70
CA THR A 162 11.02 -10.21 14.39
C THR A 162 9.86 -9.79 13.49
N GLY A 163 10.15 -8.87 12.57
CA GLY A 163 9.16 -8.32 11.67
C GLY A 163 9.75 -7.85 10.35
N TRP A 164 8.84 -7.43 9.49
CA TRP A 164 9.12 -6.76 8.23
C TRP A 164 8.20 -5.55 8.12
N GLY A 165 8.69 -4.47 7.53
CA GLY A 165 7.87 -3.29 7.34
C GLY A 165 8.41 -2.40 6.24
N TYR A 166 7.60 -1.39 5.94
CA TYR A 166 7.98 -0.34 5.00
C TYR A 166 7.66 1.04 5.57
N CYS A 167 8.47 2.03 5.19
CA CYS A 167 8.30 3.44 5.52
C CYS A 167 8.36 4.27 4.24
N GLN A 168 7.40 5.18 4.08
CA GLN A 168 7.30 6.11 2.96
C GLN A 168 7.48 7.53 3.47
N VAL A 169 8.42 8.24 2.86
CA VAL A 169 8.68 9.66 3.13
C VAL A 169 8.76 10.41 1.82
N SER A 170 7.98 11.47 1.69
CA SER A 170 7.97 12.27 0.46
C SER A 170 9.31 12.95 0.21
N ILE A 171 9.70 12.97 -1.06
CA ILE A 171 10.91 13.61 -1.56
C ILE A 171 10.55 14.50 -2.75
N GLU A 172 11.41 15.46 -3.06
CA GLU A 172 11.28 16.30 -4.25
C GLU A 172 12.25 15.84 -5.33
N LEU A 173 11.74 15.73 -6.56
CA LEU A 173 12.53 15.38 -7.73
C LEU A 173 12.27 16.41 -8.83
N PRO A 174 13.31 17.10 -9.35
CA PRO A 174 13.13 18.11 -10.38
C PRO A 174 12.44 17.60 -11.66
N HIS A 175 12.61 16.31 -11.97
CA HIS A 175 12.04 15.66 -13.16
C HIS A 175 10.63 15.09 -12.93
N VAL A 176 10.06 15.21 -11.72
CA VAL A 176 8.72 14.73 -11.37
C VAL A 176 7.85 15.92 -10.90
N PRO A 177 7.47 16.83 -11.83
CA PRO A 177 6.75 18.04 -11.47
C PRO A 177 5.34 17.74 -10.94
N SER A 178 4.71 18.75 -10.34
CA SER A 178 3.29 18.67 -9.96
C SER A 178 2.41 18.47 -11.20
N LEU A 179 1.46 17.54 -11.10
CA LEU A 179 0.48 17.27 -12.15
C LEU A 179 -0.82 18.06 -11.97
N GLN A 180 -0.85 19.04 -11.06
CA GLN A 180 -2.06 19.83 -10.74
C GLN A 180 -2.57 20.66 -11.93
N SER A 181 -1.67 21.25 -12.71
CA SER A 181 -2.02 22.03 -13.91
C SER A 181 -2.21 21.17 -15.16
N SER A 182 -1.93 19.87 -15.08
CA SER A 182 -2.13 18.94 -16.19
C SER A 182 -3.61 18.53 -16.34
N SER A 183 -3.92 17.78 -17.39
CA SER A 183 -5.26 17.21 -17.59
C SER A 183 -5.72 16.28 -16.45
N ARG A 184 -4.78 15.77 -15.62
CA ARG A 184 -5.07 14.88 -14.49
C ARG A 184 -5.50 15.62 -13.21
N LYS A 185 -5.14 16.91 -13.07
CA LYS A 185 -5.53 17.76 -11.94
C LYS A 185 -5.24 17.17 -10.55
N LEU A 186 -4.13 16.44 -10.42
CA LEU A 186 -3.74 15.79 -9.17
C LEU A 186 -3.14 16.83 -8.22
N VAL A 187 -3.60 16.84 -6.98
CA VAL A 187 -3.02 17.68 -5.92
C VAL A 187 -1.84 16.93 -5.29
N ARG A 188 -0.66 17.55 -5.24
CA ARG A 188 0.51 16.95 -4.61
C ARG A 188 0.34 16.90 -3.10
N GLY A 189 0.32 15.70 -2.55
CA GLY A 189 0.42 15.46 -1.11
C GLY A 189 1.85 15.16 -0.67
N VAL A 190 2.04 15.11 0.64
CA VAL A 190 3.32 14.82 1.31
C VAL A 190 3.10 13.69 2.31
N LEU A 191 3.92 12.64 2.22
CA LEU A 191 3.97 11.54 3.19
C LEU A 191 5.07 11.80 4.23
N CYS A 192 4.73 11.64 5.50
CA CYS A 192 5.60 11.92 6.64
C CYS A 192 5.75 10.66 7.51
N HIS A 193 6.64 9.74 7.15
CA HIS A 193 6.76 8.42 7.82
C HIS A 193 5.44 7.63 7.78
N THR A 194 4.78 7.61 6.63
CA THR A 194 3.60 6.75 6.43
C THR A 194 4.09 5.34 6.10
N GLY A 195 3.61 4.31 6.77
CA GLY A 195 4.21 2.99 6.64
C GLY A 195 3.53 1.95 7.50
N CYS A 196 3.83 0.68 7.22
CA CYS A 196 3.25 -0.44 7.95
C CYS A 196 4.35 -1.34 8.50
N LEU A 197 4.17 -1.77 9.76
CA LEU A 197 4.98 -2.76 10.43
C LEU A 197 4.17 -4.03 10.59
N TYR A 198 4.76 -5.16 10.24
CA TYR A 198 4.21 -6.50 10.38
C TYR A 198 5.20 -7.32 11.20
N PHE A 199 4.77 -7.88 12.32
CA PHE A 199 5.65 -8.66 13.19
C PHE A 199 4.91 -9.82 13.82
N GLU A 200 5.64 -10.82 14.26
CA GLU A 200 5.07 -12.03 14.85
C GLU A 200 4.15 -11.67 16.03
N SER A 201 2.94 -12.23 16.03
CA SER A 201 2.03 -12.08 17.16
C SER A 201 2.40 -13.02 18.30
N ALA A 202 1.97 -12.70 19.51
CA ALA A 202 2.00 -13.65 20.61
C ALA A 202 1.05 -14.85 20.37
N THR A 203 0.06 -14.68 19.49
CA THR A 203 -0.81 -15.77 19.04
C THR A 203 -0.11 -16.53 17.92
N PRO A 204 0.01 -17.87 17.99
CA PRO A 204 0.61 -18.67 16.91
C PRO A 204 -0.08 -18.43 15.56
N ASP A 205 0.70 -18.47 14.48
CA ASP A 205 0.24 -18.31 13.09
C ASP A 205 -0.47 -16.96 12.80
N CYS A 206 -0.24 -15.95 13.63
CA CYS A 206 -0.79 -14.61 13.47
C CYS A 206 0.32 -13.55 13.35
N VAL A 207 -0.02 -12.45 12.69
CA VAL A 207 0.83 -11.26 12.53
C VAL A 207 0.14 -10.07 13.16
N ASP A 208 0.86 -9.38 14.05
CA ASP A 208 0.46 -8.09 14.56
C ASP A 208 0.87 -7.00 13.55
N VAL A 209 -0.04 -6.05 13.34
CA VAL A 209 0.10 -5.00 12.33
C VAL A 209 -0.05 -3.63 12.96
N VAL A 210 0.89 -2.75 12.64
CA VAL A 210 0.84 -1.33 12.98
C VAL A 210 0.95 -0.53 11.71
N TYR A 211 -0.15 0.10 11.29
CA TYR A 211 -0.20 0.98 10.12
C TYR A 211 -0.25 2.44 10.58
N HIS A 212 0.84 3.17 10.38
CA HIS A 212 0.92 4.59 10.67
C HIS A 212 0.69 5.40 9.39
N ILE A 213 -0.25 6.33 9.43
CA ILE A 213 -0.59 7.22 8.32
C ILE A 213 -0.40 8.66 8.77
N ALA A 214 0.64 9.30 8.26
CA ALA A 214 0.92 10.69 8.53
C ALA A 214 1.18 11.37 7.19
N SER A 215 0.21 12.13 6.72
CA SER A 215 0.24 12.74 5.41
C SER A 215 -0.40 14.13 5.44
N ASP A 216 0.22 15.08 4.76
CA ASP A 216 -0.44 16.31 4.34
C ASP A 216 -0.99 16.09 2.94
N PHE A 217 -2.31 16.05 2.80
CA PHE A 217 -2.96 15.79 1.51
C PHE A 217 -3.04 17.01 0.60
N GLY A 218 -2.56 18.17 1.06
CA GLY A 218 -2.62 19.44 0.36
C GLY A 218 -4.05 19.97 0.18
N GLY A 219 -4.14 21.27 -0.07
CA GLY A 219 -5.41 21.97 -0.28
C GLY A 219 -6.34 21.94 0.96
N HIS A 220 -7.62 22.21 0.74
CA HIS A 220 -8.60 22.33 1.81
C HIS A 220 -9.53 21.12 1.85
N ILE A 221 -9.10 20.05 2.52
CA ILE A 221 -9.95 18.87 2.74
C ILE A 221 -10.70 19.03 4.08
N PRO A 222 -12.04 18.98 4.08
CA PRO A 222 -12.81 18.97 5.31
C PRO A 222 -12.44 17.77 6.19
N TYR A 223 -12.42 17.98 7.51
CA TYR A 223 -12.06 16.95 8.50
C TYR A 223 -12.80 15.62 8.27
N TRP A 224 -14.14 15.68 8.14
CA TRP A 224 -14.98 14.50 7.94
C TRP A 224 -14.60 13.70 6.68
N ALA A 225 -14.22 14.39 5.60
CA ALA A 225 -13.85 13.76 4.34
C ALA A 225 -12.51 13.05 4.46
N ARG A 226 -11.54 13.67 5.17
CA ARG A 226 -10.27 13.05 5.50
C ARG A 226 -10.46 11.84 6.40
N THR A 227 -11.20 11.97 7.50
CA THR A 227 -11.49 10.86 8.41
C THR A 227 -12.14 9.68 7.68
N HIS A 228 -13.08 9.94 6.78
CA HIS A 228 -13.66 8.90 5.93
C HIS A 228 -12.62 8.25 5.01
N GLY A 229 -11.76 9.04 4.38
CA GLY A 229 -10.65 8.53 3.55
C GLY A 229 -9.69 7.64 4.33
N ILE A 230 -9.27 8.06 5.52
CA ILE A 230 -8.40 7.26 6.40
C ILE A 230 -9.09 5.95 6.80
N LYS A 231 -10.36 5.99 7.22
CA LYS A 231 -11.12 4.77 7.54
C LYS A 231 -11.21 3.82 6.33
N SER A 232 -11.42 4.36 5.13
CA SER A 232 -11.43 3.56 3.90
C SER A 232 -10.06 2.95 3.60
N ARG A 233 -8.99 3.70 3.82
CA ARG A 233 -7.61 3.24 3.60
C ARG A 233 -7.22 2.12 4.55
N VAL A 234 -7.48 2.26 5.85
CA VAL A 234 -7.09 1.25 6.85
C VAL A 234 -7.86 -0.06 6.68
N LYS A 235 -9.10 -0.02 6.19
CA LYS A 235 -9.90 -1.22 5.88
C LYS A 235 -9.26 -2.12 4.81
N GLN A 236 -8.32 -1.62 4.03
CA GLN A 236 -7.57 -2.42 3.06
C GLN A 236 -6.67 -3.46 3.72
N LEU A 237 -6.30 -3.27 5.00
CA LEU A 237 -5.61 -4.30 5.78
C LEU A 237 -6.43 -5.60 5.85
N LEU A 238 -7.76 -5.54 5.75
CA LEU A 238 -8.61 -6.74 5.72
C LEU A 238 -8.46 -7.54 4.42
N LEU A 239 -8.14 -6.87 3.31
CA LEU A 239 -7.85 -7.54 2.03
C LEU A 239 -6.52 -8.29 2.14
N LEU A 240 -5.50 -7.66 2.72
CA LEU A 240 -4.20 -8.31 3.01
C LEU A 240 -4.37 -9.49 3.98
N SER A 241 -5.18 -9.32 5.04
CA SER A 241 -5.48 -10.39 6.00
C SER A 241 -6.04 -11.64 5.32
N SER A 242 -6.92 -11.51 4.33
CA SER A 242 -7.50 -12.66 3.63
C SER A 242 -6.46 -13.49 2.85
N LYS A 243 -5.25 -12.96 2.67
CA LYS A 243 -4.18 -13.53 1.86
C LYS A 243 -2.92 -13.87 2.67
N GLY A 244 -2.90 -13.58 3.97
CA GLY A 244 -1.72 -13.74 4.84
C GLY A 244 -1.18 -15.17 4.96
N HIS A 245 -1.98 -16.18 4.60
CA HIS A 245 -1.61 -17.60 4.57
C HIS A 245 -1.52 -18.20 3.17
N GLU A 246 -1.66 -17.41 2.10
CA GLU A 246 -1.56 -17.98 0.76
C GLU A 246 -0.16 -18.49 0.49
N ASP A 247 -0.08 -19.72 -0.02
CA ASP A 247 1.17 -20.35 -0.39
C ASP A 247 1.82 -19.57 -1.55
N PRO A 248 3.03 -19.00 -1.35
CA PRO A 248 3.76 -18.29 -2.40
C PRO A 248 3.94 -19.11 -3.67
N ALA A 249 4.09 -20.43 -3.55
CA ALA A 249 4.27 -21.32 -4.69
C ALA A 249 2.99 -21.44 -5.55
N LYS A 250 1.81 -21.27 -4.94
CA LYS A 250 0.53 -21.17 -5.68
C LYS A 250 0.41 -19.83 -6.39
N ARG A 251 0.96 -18.75 -5.81
CA ARG A 251 0.96 -17.41 -6.40
C ARG A 251 1.96 -17.28 -7.56
N ALA A 252 3.11 -17.94 -7.48
CA ALA A 252 4.12 -17.96 -8.55
C ALA A 252 3.66 -18.72 -9.83
N ARG A 253 2.63 -19.56 -9.74
CA ARG A 253 2.11 -20.37 -10.87
C ARG A 253 1.10 -19.62 -11.76
N GLU A 254 1.41 -18.39 -12.13
CA GLU A 254 0.63 -17.64 -13.15
C GLU A 254 1.19 -17.80 -14.57
N THR A 255 2.37 -18.41 -14.71
CA THR A 255 2.98 -18.77 -15.99
C THR A 255 3.23 -20.28 -16.06
N CYS A 256 2.99 -20.87 -17.23
CA CYS A 256 3.30 -22.28 -17.46
C CYS A 256 4.82 -22.42 -17.62
N GLY A 257 5.48 -23.15 -16.72
CA GLY A 257 6.93 -23.34 -16.68
C GLY A 257 7.55 -24.07 -17.89
N LEU A 258 6.74 -24.50 -18.84
CA LEU A 258 7.17 -25.12 -20.11
C LEU A 258 7.08 -24.18 -21.31
N CYS A 259 6.23 -23.15 -21.27
CA CYS A 259 6.07 -22.24 -22.41
C CYS A 259 6.36 -20.78 -22.08
N GLU A 260 6.56 -20.42 -20.80
CA GLU A 260 6.89 -19.06 -20.31
C GLU A 260 5.96 -17.94 -20.80
N LYS A 261 4.81 -18.29 -21.40
CA LYS A 261 3.85 -17.31 -21.93
C LYS A 261 2.92 -16.86 -20.82
N PRO A 262 2.70 -15.54 -20.64
CA PRO A 262 1.65 -15.04 -19.77
C PRO A 262 0.29 -15.48 -20.31
N ALA A 263 -0.65 -15.80 -19.41
CA ALA A 263 -2.02 -16.13 -19.80
C ALA A 263 -2.62 -14.96 -20.59
N SER A 264 -2.94 -15.17 -21.87
CA SER A 264 -3.37 -14.09 -22.76
C SER A 264 -4.64 -13.42 -22.23
N TRP A 265 -4.58 -12.10 -22.02
CA TRP A 265 -5.68 -11.27 -21.49
C TRP A 265 -6.99 -11.36 -22.29
N PHE A 266 -6.93 -11.67 -23.59
CA PHE A 266 -8.07 -11.57 -24.51
C PHE A 266 -8.93 -12.83 -24.70
N PHE A 267 -8.51 -14.00 -24.22
CA PHE A 267 -9.28 -15.25 -24.38
C PHE A 267 -9.47 -15.96 -23.03
N ARG A 268 -10.34 -15.40 -22.20
CA ARG A 268 -10.87 -15.96 -20.94
C ARG A 268 -11.77 -17.19 -21.17
N ARG A 269 -11.22 -18.26 -21.75
CA ARG A 269 -11.73 -19.62 -21.53
C ARG A 269 -10.56 -20.49 -21.14
N LEU A 270 -10.65 -21.10 -19.97
CA LEU A 270 -9.77 -22.17 -19.48
C LEU A 270 -9.49 -23.12 -20.65
N ARG A 271 -8.29 -23.02 -21.24
CA ARG A 271 -7.78 -24.06 -22.13
C ARG A 271 -6.55 -24.62 -21.48
N GLN A 272 -6.65 -25.91 -21.17
CA GLN A 272 -5.55 -26.79 -20.84
C GLN A 272 -4.40 -26.53 -21.82
N CYS A 273 -3.18 -26.36 -21.32
CA CYS A 273 -2.03 -26.12 -22.20
C CYS A 273 -1.86 -27.30 -23.16
N ASN A 274 -1.94 -27.09 -24.48
CA ASN A 274 -1.83 -28.18 -25.46
C ASN A 274 -0.45 -28.86 -25.48
N SER A 275 0.59 -28.25 -24.88
CA SER A 275 1.93 -28.83 -24.80
C SER A 275 2.21 -29.61 -23.51
N CYS A 276 1.58 -29.25 -22.37
CA CYS A 276 1.86 -29.90 -21.09
C CYS A 276 0.65 -30.46 -20.34
N GLY A 277 -0.58 -30.16 -20.78
CA GLY A 277 -1.80 -30.69 -20.18
C GLY A 277 -2.20 -30.08 -18.83
N GLU A 278 -1.43 -29.14 -18.26
CA GLU A 278 -1.76 -28.50 -16.99
C GLU A 278 -2.93 -27.49 -17.15
N VAL A 279 -3.82 -27.48 -16.15
CA VAL A 279 -4.97 -26.57 -16.05
C VAL A 279 -4.63 -25.45 -15.06
N SER A 280 -4.30 -24.27 -15.55
CA SER A 280 -4.20 -23.07 -14.72
C SER A 280 -5.59 -22.48 -14.50
N ALA A 281 -6.16 -22.68 -13.32
CA ALA A 281 -7.45 -22.10 -12.94
C ALA A 281 -7.24 -20.85 -12.10
N ARG A 282 -7.68 -19.69 -12.59
CA ARG A 282 -8.08 -18.59 -11.72
C ARG A 282 -9.59 -18.70 -11.53
N ALA A 283 -10.04 -18.82 -10.28
CA ALA A 283 -11.44 -18.74 -9.96
C ALA A 283 -11.97 -17.35 -10.32
N MET A 284 -12.95 -17.28 -11.22
CA MET A 284 -13.82 -16.12 -11.34
C MET A 284 -14.69 -16.06 -10.08
N ILE A 285 -14.60 -14.99 -9.30
CA ILE A 285 -15.77 -14.50 -8.56
C ILE A 285 -16.38 -13.41 -9.45
N VAL A 286 -17.44 -13.77 -10.18
CA VAL A 286 -18.31 -12.83 -10.90
C VAL A 286 -19.63 -12.75 -10.15
N THR A 287 -19.92 -11.54 -9.66
CA THR A 287 -21.23 -10.93 -9.36
C THR A 287 -22.19 -11.63 -8.38
N VAL A 288 -22.55 -10.91 -7.31
CA VAL A 288 -23.97 -10.82 -6.89
C VAL A 288 -24.32 -9.35 -6.62
N PHE A 289 -25.22 -8.79 -7.43
CA PHE A 289 -26.02 -7.62 -7.08
C PHE A 289 -27.32 -8.11 -6.41
N ARG A 290 -27.67 -7.46 -5.29
CA ARG A 290 -28.94 -7.37 -4.54
C ARG A 290 -30.03 -8.45 -4.71
N ALA A 291 -30.50 -8.97 -3.57
CA ALA A 291 -31.92 -9.09 -3.26
C ALA A 291 -32.16 -8.74 -1.77
N LEU A 292 -33.13 -7.86 -1.52
CA LEU A 292 -33.85 -7.74 -0.25
C LEU A 292 -34.83 -8.92 -0.19
N ASP A 293 -34.96 -9.58 0.96
CA ASP A 293 -36.22 -9.96 1.63
C ASP A 293 -35.95 -10.92 2.81
N GLY A 294 -36.72 -10.75 3.89
CA GLY A 294 -36.40 -11.21 5.24
C GLY A 294 -36.69 -12.67 5.61
N LEU A 295 -36.95 -12.87 6.92
CA LEU A 295 -37.08 -14.11 7.72
C LEU A 295 -35.74 -14.41 8.47
N CYS A 296 -35.66 -14.52 9.80
CA CYS A 296 -36.64 -14.89 10.82
C CYS A 296 -36.38 -14.19 12.15
N GLN A 297 -37.49 -13.97 12.84
CA GLN A 297 -37.63 -13.50 14.20
C GLN A 297 -37.65 -14.70 15.17
N VAL A 298 -37.05 -14.51 16.36
CA VAL A 298 -37.32 -15.12 17.69
C VAL A 298 -37.10 -16.65 17.90
N PRO A 299 -36.96 -17.15 19.15
CA PRO A 299 -37.46 -16.67 20.46
C PRO A 299 -36.50 -15.82 21.29
#